data_AF-A0A4S0PZY4-F1
#
_entry.id   AF-A0A4S0PZY4-F1
#
_cell.length_a   1.000
_cell.length_b   1.000
_cell.length_c   1.000
_cell.angle_alpha   90.00
_cell.angle_beta   90.00
_cell.angle_gamma   90.00
#
_symmetry.space_group_name_H-M   'P 1'
#
loop_
_entity.id
_entity.type
_entity.pdbx_description
1 polymer ?
#
loop_
_entity_poly.entity_id
_entity_poly.type
_entity_poly.pdbx_seq_one_letter_code
_entity_poly.pdbx_strand_id
1 'polypeptide(L)'
;MAGWKGFTAVALLLLVAAASPTAAQTPPVEGIQIGLSTDAVSITAGFSGADLTIFGSLENPDPLVARQGRYDVIVVLEGPP
;
A
#
# COMPACT_ATOMS: atom_id res chain seq x y z
N MET A 1 -36.49 13.57 -42.35
CA MET A 1 -35.55 12.45 -42.08
C MET A 1 -34.19 12.96 -41.57
N ALA A 2 -34.16 13.89 -40.60
CA ALA A 2 -32.93 14.56 -40.16
C ALA A 2 -32.57 14.32 -38.68
N GLY A 3 -33.50 13.77 -37.86
CA GLY A 3 -33.31 13.59 -36.42
C GLY A 3 -32.48 12.38 -35.99
N TRP A 4 -32.33 11.36 -36.86
CA TRP A 4 -31.60 10.13 -36.50
C TRP A 4 -30.07 10.35 -36.43
N LYS A 5 -29.53 11.13 -37.37
CA LYS A 5 -28.08 11.37 -37.49
C LYS A 5 -27.49 12.13 -36.29
N GLY A 6 -28.27 13.03 -35.69
CA GLY A 6 -27.88 13.75 -34.48
C GLY A 6 -27.78 12.83 -33.27
N PHE A 7 -28.71 11.88 -33.14
CA PHE A 7 -28.71 10.92 -32.04
C PHE A 7 -27.51 9.95 -32.11
N THR A 8 -27.17 9.48 -33.32
CA THR A 8 -26.00 8.62 -33.53
C THR A 8 -24.69 9.34 -33.28
N ALA A 9 -24.60 10.63 -33.65
CA ALA A 9 -23.40 11.43 -33.41
C ALA A 9 -23.16 11.67 -31.92
N VAL A 10 -24.21 11.96 -31.15
CA VAL A 10 -24.13 12.12 -29.69
C VAL A 10 -23.77 10.81 -29.00
N ALA A 11 -24.37 9.69 -29.42
CA ALA A 11 -24.05 8.37 -28.88
C ALA A 11 -22.58 7.98 -29.13
N LEU A 12 -22.05 8.28 -30.32
CA LEU A 12 -20.65 8.02 -30.65
C LEU A 12 -19.69 8.92 -29.86
N LEU A 13 -20.05 10.19 -29.66
CA LEU A 13 -19.26 11.13 -28.85
C LEU A 13 -19.19 10.69 -27.38
N LEU A 14 -20.30 10.17 -26.84
CA LEU A 14 -20.35 9.62 -25.48
C LEU A 14 -19.53 8.33 -25.34
N LEU A 15 -19.52 7.48 -26.35
CA LEU A 15 -18.70 6.26 -26.35
C LEU A 15 -17.20 6.59 -26.38
N VAL A 16 -16.80 7.60 -27.16
CA VAL A 16 -15.41 8.05 -27.23
C VAL A 16 -14.98 8.73 -25.92
N ALA A 17 -15.87 9.51 -25.29
CA ALA A 17 -15.60 10.11 -23.98
C ALA A 17 -15.44 9.04 -22.88
N ALA A 18 -16.23 7.97 -22.92
CA ALA A 18 -16.15 6.85 -21.97
C ALA A 18 -14.92 5.94 -22.20
N ALA A 19 -14.32 5.97 -23.40
CA ALA A 19 -13.11 5.21 -23.73
C ALA A 19 -11.81 5.94 -23.36
N SER A 20 -11.90 7.13 -22.75
CA SER A 20 -10.73 7.85 -22.25
C SER A 20 -10.00 6.96 -21.24
N PRO A 21 -8.66 6.77 -21.35
CA PRO A 21 -7.92 6.03 -20.36
C PRO A 21 -8.16 6.67 -19.00
N THR A 22 -8.69 5.89 -18.04
CA THR A 22 -8.71 6.27 -16.63
C THR A 22 -7.31 6.77 -16.32
N ALA A 23 -7.20 8.03 -15.87
CA ALA A 23 -5.94 8.61 -15.46
C ALA A 23 -5.27 7.60 -14.53
N ALA A 24 -4.06 7.17 -14.89
CA ALA A 24 -3.30 6.20 -14.11
C ALA A 24 -3.36 6.65 -12.65
N GLN A 25 -3.99 5.85 -11.80
CA GLN A 25 -4.17 6.19 -10.40
C GLN A 25 -2.77 6.37 -9.83
N THR A 26 -2.43 7.60 -9.44
CA THR A 26 -1.17 7.87 -8.75
C THR A 26 -1.08 6.89 -7.59
N PRO A 27 0.02 6.14 -7.45
CA PRO A 27 0.18 5.22 -6.33
C PRO A 27 -0.12 5.96 -5.03
N PRO A 28 -0.89 5.35 -4.10
CA PRO A 28 -1.07 5.96 -2.80
C PRO A 28 0.29 6.21 -2.16
N VAL A 29 0.45 7.36 -1.51
CA VAL A 29 1.59 7.56 -0.63
C VAL A 29 1.34 6.68 0.59
N GLU A 30 2.11 5.60 0.69
CA GLU A 30 2.06 4.66 1.81
C GLU A 30 2.98 5.15 2.93
N GLY A 31 2.54 4.99 4.18
CA GLY A 31 3.33 5.27 5.37
C GLY A 31 3.44 4.01 6.24
N ILE A 32 4.54 3.86 6.98
CA ILE A 32 4.69 2.76 7.94
C ILE A 32 4.98 3.32 9.33
N GLN A 33 4.16 2.91 10.30
CA GLN A 33 4.38 3.21 11.70
C GLN A 33 4.86 1.93 12.38
N ILE A 34 6.03 2.00 13.03
CA ILE A 34 6.64 0.87 13.74
C ILE A 34 6.90 1.28 15.18
N GLY A 35 6.64 0.36 16.10
CA GLY A 35 7.03 0.43 17.50
C GLY A 35 7.64 -0.90 17.95
N LEU A 36 8.52 -0.82 18.94
CA LEU A 36 9.14 -1.97 19.58
C LEU A 36 8.69 -2.03 21.05
N SER A 37 8.57 -3.23 21.61
CA SER A 37 8.29 -3.41 23.05
C SER A 37 9.40 -2.83 23.95
N THR A 38 10.61 -2.75 23.43
CA THR A 38 11.76 -2.09 24.05
C THR A 38 12.77 -1.67 23.00
N ASP A 39 13.52 -0.62 23.32
CA ASP A 39 14.64 -0.06 22.58
C ASP A 39 16.01 -0.54 23.10
N ALA A 40 16.05 -1.30 24.20
CA ALA A 40 17.28 -1.83 24.78
C ALA A 40 17.14 -3.30 25.18
N VAL A 41 18.06 -4.13 24.68
CA VAL A 41 18.15 -5.55 25.05
C VAL A 41 19.47 -5.78 25.78
N SER A 42 19.40 -6.19 27.05
CA SER A 42 20.60 -6.47 27.86
C SER A 42 21.07 -7.91 27.67
N ILE A 43 22.38 -8.09 27.56
CA ILE A 43 23.00 -9.43 27.54
C ILE A 43 23.15 -9.89 28.98
N THR A 44 22.27 -10.79 29.42
CA THR A 44 22.35 -11.40 30.75
C THR A 44 23.33 -12.57 30.75
N ALA A 45 23.87 -12.93 31.92
CA ALA A 45 24.83 -14.03 32.06
C ALA A 45 24.27 -15.40 31.60
N GLY A 46 22.94 -15.54 31.53
CA GLY A 46 22.28 -16.74 31.01
C GLY A 46 22.18 -16.80 29.49
N PHE A 47 22.55 -15.72 28.77
CA PHE A 47 22.50 -15.62 27.31
C PHE A 47 21.15 -16.01 26.67
N SER A 48 20.06 -15.94 27.43
CA SER A 48 18.73 -16.30 26.95
C SER A 48 18.11 -15.27 25.99
N GLY A 49 18.74 -14.09 25.87
CA GLY A 49 18.19 -12.96 25.11
C GLY A 49 17.02 -12.28 25.83
N ALA A 50 16.22 -11.54 25.06
CA ALA A 50 14.98 -10.92 25.50
C ALA A 50 13.90 -11.10 24.44
N ASP A 51 12.63 -11.18 24.87
CA ASP A 51 11.48 -11.19 23.97
C ASP A 51 11.24 -9.78 23.44
N LEU A 52 11.46 -9.60 22.14
CA LEU A 52 11.14 -8.35 21.43
C LEU A 52 9.85 -8.53 20.64
N THR A 53 8.83 -7.75 20.99
CA THR A 53 7.61 -7.68 20.19
C THR A 53 7.66 -6.43 19.32
N ILE A 54 7.40 -6.62 18.04
CA ILE A 54 7.28 -5.54 17.05
C ILE A 54 5.79 -5.29 16.82
N PHE A 55 5.41 -4.03 16.85
CA PHE A 55 4.05 -3.57 16.58
C PHE A 55 4.10 -2.53 15.48
N GLY A 56 2.98 -2.33 14.81
CA GLY A 56 2.90 -1.30 13.78
C GLY A 56 1.65 -1.40 12.94
N SER A 57 1.58 -0.48 11.98
CA SER A 57 0.52 -0.43 10.98
C SER A 57 1.03 0.16 9.69
N LEU A 58 0.41 -0.25 8.59
CA LEU A 58 0.60 0.37 7.29
C LEU A 58 -0.49 1.43 7.10
N GLU A 59 -0.08 2.64 6.79
CA GLU A 59 -0.95 3.79 6.53
C GLU A 59 -1.19 3.91 5.03
N ASN A 60 -2.46 4.04 4.67
CA ASN A 60 -2.90 4.16 3.27
C ASN A 60 -2.34 3.07 2.34
N PRO A 61 -2.46 1.77 2.71
CA PRO A 61 -1.92 0.69 1.89
C PRO A 61 -2.60 0.63 0.52
N ASP A 62 -1.82 0.34 -0.52
CA ASP A 62 -2.33 0.03 -1.85
C ASP A 62 -3.34 -1.14 -1.75
N PRO A 63 -4.62 -0.91 -2.13
CA PRO A 63 -5.66 -1.92 -2.01
C PRO A 63 -5.39 -3.15 -2.88
N LEU A 64 -4.64 -3.03 -3.97
CA LEU A 64 -4.28 -4.16 -4.84
C LEU A 64 -3.20 -5.03 -4.18
N VAL A 65 -2.23 -4.42 -3.50
CA VAL A 65 -1.14 -5.12 -2.80
C VAL A 65 -1.66 -5.75 -1.50
N ALA A 66 -2.45 -5.00 -0.72
CA ALA A 66 -3.06 -5.48 0.52
C ALA A 66 -3.92 -6.72 0.32
N ARG A 67 -4.72 -6.75 -0.76
CA ARG A 67 -5.57 -7.91 -1.11
C ARG A 67 -4.78 -9.17 -1.44
N GLN A 68 -3.54 -9.00 -1.88
CA GLN A 68 -2.67 -10.13 -2.19
C GLN A 68 -1.86 -10.60 -0.97
N GLY A 69 -1.94 -9.89 0.16
CA GLY A 69 -1.15 -10.19 1.36
C GLY A 69 0.36 -10.05 1.15
N ARG A 70 0.79 -9.15 0.25
CA ARG A 70 2.17 -9.06 -0.29
C ARG A 70 3.09 -8.11 0.48
N TYR A 71 2.72 -7.67 1.67
CA TYR A 71 3.60 -6.80 2.45
C TYR A 71 4.53 -7.63 3.31
N ASP A 72 5.81 -7.61 2.97
CA ASP A 72 6.88 -8.16 3.79
C ASP A 72 7.48 -7.05 4.66
N VAL A 73 7.56 -7.28 5.97
CA VAL A 73 8.20 -6.37 6.92
C VAL A 73 9.49 -7.01 7.41
N ILE A 74 10.61 -6.33 7.19
CA ILE A 74 11.94 -6.79 7.60
C ILE A 74 12.43 -5.90 8.74
N VAL A 75 12.82 -6.52 9.86
CA VAL A 75 13.41 -5.84 11.00
C VAL A 75 14.81 -6.38 11.22
N VAL A 76 15.78 -5.48 11.35
CA VAL A 76 17.19 -5.82 11.59
C VAL A 76 17.58 -5.31 12.97
N LEU A 77 18.16 -6.20 13.77
CA LEU A 77 18.72 -5.88 15.07
C LEU A 77 20.24 -6.02 14.98
N GLU A 78 20.95 -4.95 15.31
CA GLU A 78 22.41 -4.93 15.35
C GLU A 78 22.87 -4.97 16.81
N GLY A 79 23.80 -5.88 17.10
CA GLY A 79 24.44 -5.98 18.41
C GLY A 79 25.69 -5.10 18.53
N PRO A 80 26.31 -5.04 19.71
CA PRO A 80 27.63 -4.41 19.86
C PRO A 80 28.67 -5.06 18.93
N PRO A 81 29.66 -4.29 18.43
CA PRO A 81 30.76 -4.80 17.60
C PRO A 81 31.67 -5.77 18.34
#